data_AF-A0A7V2Y9H9-F1
#
_entry.id   AF-A0A7V2Y9H9-F1
#
_cell.length_a   1.000
_cell.length_b   1.000
_cell.length_c   1.000
_cell.angle_alpha   90.00
_cell.angle_beta   90.00
_cell.angle_gamma   90.00
#
_symmetry.space_group_name_H-M   'P 1'
#
loop_
_entity.id
_entity.type
_entity.pdbx_description
1 polymer ?
#
loop_
_entity_poly.entity_id
_entity_poly.type
_entity_poly.pdbx_seq_one_letter_code
_entity_poly.pdbx_strand_id
1 'polypeptide(L)' 'MEEGWTRQFVAAEPRLSEAVELYRSLGLEVRLEPLPPAEEGECRSCFEENLERFKVIYTRPAREE' A
#
# COMPACT_ATOMS: atom_id res chain seq x y z
N MET A 1 12.30 1.00 12.80
CA MET A 1 10.93 0.46 12.75
C MET A 1 10.02 1.68 12.72
N GLU A 2 9.23 1.87 11.66
CA GLU A 2 8.37 3.06 11.54
C GLU A 2 7.19 2.91 12.52
N GLU A 3 7.38 3.50 13.71
CA GLU A 3 6.49 3.36 14.87
C GLU A 3 5.04 3.76 14.52
N GLY A 4 4.19 2.74 14.31
CA GLY A 4 2.74 2.87 14.15
C GLY A 4 2.18 2.55 12.76
N TRP A 5 3.01 2.40 11.72
CA TRP A 5 2.51 2.05 10.39
C TRP A 5 2.34 0.53 10.23
N THR A 6 1.12 0.10 9.91
CA THR A 6 0.79 -1.29 9.63
C THR A 6 0.68 -1.50 8.12
N ARG A 7 1.49 -2.41 7.57
CA ARG A 7 1.39 -2.83 6.17
C ARG A 7 0.09 -3.60 5.96
N GLN A 8 -0.77 -3.12 5.07
CA GLN A 8 -2.04 -3.77 4.73
C GLN A 8 -1.87 -4.74 3.56
N PHE A 9 -1.96 -4.23 2.33
CA PHE A 9 -1.81 -5.04 1.13
C PHE A 9 -1.35 -4.19 -0.04
N VAL A 10 -0.98 -4.86 -1.13
CA VAL A 10 -0.58 -4.22 -2.38
C VAL A 10 -1.80 -4.12 -3.29
N ALA A 11 -2.05 -2.94 -3.84
CA ALA A 11 -3.18 -2.69 -4.72
C ALA A 11 -2.80 -1.76 -5.88
N ALA A 12 -3.52 -1.90 -6.99
CA ALA A 12 -3.53 -0.95 -8.10
C ALA A 12 -4.92 -0.31 -8.22
N GLU A 13 -5.04 0.73 -9.02
CA GLU A 13 -6.33 1.38 -9.30
C GLU A 13 -7.34 0.44 -9.99
N PRO A 14 -8.65 0.59 -9.74
CA PRO A 14 -9.28 1.58 -8.84
C PRO A 14 -9.26 1.18 -7.36
N ARG A 15 -8.99 -0.10 -7.06
CA ARG A 15 -9.05 -0.69 -5.72
C ARG A 15 -8.14 0.01 -4.70
N LEU A 16 -7.02 0.55 -5.17
CA LEU A 16 -6.12 1.38 -4.39
C LEU A 16 -6.85 2.61 -3.83
N SER A 17 -7.54 3.36 -4.69
CA SER A 17 -8.27 4.58 -4.31
C SER A 17 -9.45 4.25 -3.39
N GLU A 18 -10.21 3.20 -3.71
CA GLU A 18 -11.33 2.73 -2.86
C GLU A 18 -10.86 2.37 -1.43
N ALA A 19 -9.73 1.66 -1.31
CA ALA A 19 -9.17 1.31 -0.01
C ALA A 19 -8.66 2.54 0.76
N VAL A 20 -8.02 3.49 0.08
CA VAL A 20 -7.57 4.75 0.69
C VAL A 20 -8.73 5.55 1.25
N GLU A 21 -9.81 5.70 0.47
CA GLU A 21 -11.00 6.43 0.91
C GLU A 21 -11.68 5.74 2.09
N LEU A 22 -11.80 4.40 2.05
CA LEU A 22 -12.34 3.63 3.17
C LEU A 22 -11.52 3.87 4.45
N TYR A 23 -10.20 3.70 4.40
CA TYR A 23 -9.35 3.87 5.58
C TYR A 23 -9.37 5.31 6.11
N ARG A 24 -9.36 6.32 5.24
CA ARG A 24 -9.51 7.71 5.64
C ARG A 24 -10.86 7.98 6.31
N SER A 25 -11.94 7.39 5.79
CA SER A 25 -13.28 7.49 6.40
C SER A 25 -13.37 6.80 7.77
N LEU A 26 -12.52 5.82 8.04
CA LEU A 26 -12.40 5.15 9.34
C LEU A 26 -11.53 5.95 10.34
N GLY A 27 -11.04 7.13 9.95
CA GLY A 27 -10.14 7.93 10.79
C GLY A 27 -8.70 7.41 10.82
N LEU A 28 -8.31 6.59 9.84
CA LEU A 28 -6.94 6.08 9.73
C LEU A 28 -6.12 6.99 8.81
N GLU A 29 -4.86 7.21 9.19
CA GLU A 29 -3.88 7.77 8.28
C GLU A 29 -3.46 6.72 7.26
N VAL A 30 -3.39 7.10 5.99
CA VAL A 30 -3.03 6.20 4.88
C VAL A 30 -1.79 6.72 4.19
N ARG A 31 -0.78 5.86 4.07
CA ARG A 31 0.45 6.10 3.31
C ARG A 31 0.55 5.06 2.20
N LEU A 32 0.87 5.53 1.00
CA LEU A 32 1.08 4.69 -0.17
C LEU A 32 2.56 4.70 -0.52
N GLU A 33 3.16 3.52 -0.64
CA GLU A 33 4.54 3.39 -1.09
C GLU A 33 4.62 2.57 -2.37
N PRO A 34 5.54 2.91 -3.30
CA PRO A 34 5.76 2.09 -4.48
C PRO A 34 6.25 0.70 -4.07
N LEU A 35 5.79 -0.33 -4.79
CA LEU A 35 6.32 -1.66 -4.60
C LEU A 35 7.78 -1.69 -5.09
N PRO A 36 8.78 -2.04 -4.25
CA PRO A 36 10.16 -2.11 -4.70
C PRO A 36 10.29 -3.13 -5.84
N PRO A 37 11.22 -2.88 -6.79
CA PRO A 37 11.55 -3.85 -7.82
C PRO A 37 11.95 -5.17 -7.14
N ALA A 38 11.47 -6.29 -7.67
CA ALA A 38 11.88 -7.60 -7.17
C ALA A 38 13.38 -7.77 -7.37
N GLU A 39 14.09 -8.32 -6.39
CA GLU A 39 15.41 -8.90 -6.64
C GLU A 39 15.23 -10.17 -7.50
N GLU A 40 16.16 -10.42 -8.42
CA GLU A 40 16.08 -11.50 -9.39
C GLU A 40 15.88 -12.87 -8.69
N GLY A 41 14.76 -13.54 -8.95
CA GLY A 41 14.49 -14.91 -8.46
C GLY A 41 13.11 -15.15 -7.86
N GLU A 42 12.36 -14.12 -7.51
CA GLU A 42 10.96 -14.27 -7.09
C GLU A 42 10.03 -14.29 -8.31
N CYS A 43 9.23 -15.35 -8.45
CA CYS A 43 8.32 -15.60 -9.56
C CYS A 43 7.24 -14.49 -9.68
N ARG A 44 7.60 -13.36 -10.29
CA ARG A 44 6.73 -12.21 -10.60
C ARG A 44 6.72 -11.86 -12.08
N SER A 45 6.93 -12.85 -12.96
CA SER A 45 6.89 -12.70 -14.42
C SER A 45 5.57 -12.06 -14.94
N CYS A 46 4.48 -12.08 -14.17
CA CYS A 46 3.22 -11.40 -14.50
C CYS A 46 3.14 -9.91 -14.07
N PHE A 47 4.11 -9.40 -13.30
CA PHE A 47 4.03 -8.07 -12.66
C PHE A 47 5.08 -7.08 -13.14
N GLU A 48 6.18 -7.51 -13.80
CA GLU A 48 7.30 -6.66 -14.23
C GLU A 48 6.87 -5.39 -14.98
N GLU A 49 5.93 -5.48 -15.93
CA GLU A 49 5.46 -4.33 -16.71
C GLU A 49 4.48 -3.41 -15.95
N ASN A 50 4.01 -3.80 -14.76
CA ASN A 50 2.99 -3.04 -14.03
C ASN A 50 3.38 -2.74 -12.56
N LEU A 51 4.61 -3.05 -12.13
CA LEU A 51 5.05 -2.81 -10.74
C LEU A 51 4.82 -1.36 -10.30
N GLU A 52 5.01 -0.39 -11.20
CA GLU A 52 4.80 1.04 -10.96
C GLU A 52 3.33 1.39 -10.62
N ARG A 53 2.38 0.58 -11.11
CA ARG A 53 0.94 0.76 -10.84
C ARG A 53 0.53 0.17 -9.49
N PHE A 54 1.32 -0.75 -8.96
CA PHE A 54 1.07 -1.38 -7.67
C PHE A 54 1.71 -0.57 -6.55
N LYS A 55 0.89 -0.17 -5.57
CA LYS A 55 1.35 0.51 -4.36
C LYS A 55 1.03 -0.34 -3.15
N VAL A 56 1.95 -0.36 -2.19
CA VAL A 56 1.75 -0.93 -0.87
C VAL A 56 1.00 0.09 -0.03
N ILE A 57 -0.14 -0.32 0.53
CA ILE A 57 -0.93 0.50 1.44
C ILE A 57 -0.44 0.27 2.86
N TYR A 58 -0.12 1.36 3.55
CA TYR A 58 0.16 1.38 4.98
C TYR A 58 -0.90 2.21 5.69
N THR A 59 -1.36 1.74 6.83
CA THR A 59 -2.32 2.46 7.67
C THR A 59 -1.77 2.66 9.07
N ARG A 60 -2.19 3.76 9.70
CA ARG A 60 -1.91 4.04 11.10
C ARG A 60 -3.18 4.60 11.75
N PRO A 61 -3.50 4.25 13.00
CA PRO A 61 -4.52 4.99 13.75
C PRO A 61 -4.12 6.47 13.81
N ALA A 62 -5.00 7.37 13.33
CA ALA A 62 -4.84 8.77 13.69
C ALA A 62 -4.84 8.82 15.22
N ARG A 63 -3.84 9.46 15.83
CA ARG A 63 -3.81 9.58 17.28
C ARG A 63 -5.10 10.30 17.68
N GLU A 64 -6.01 9.58 18.33
CA GLU A 64 -7.13 10.18 19.05
C GLU A 64 -6.50 10.96 20.22
N GLU A 65 -6.70 12.28 20.21
CA GLU A 65 -6.35 13.18 21.33
C GLU A 65 -7.47 13.20 22.37
#